data_AF-A0A9P1H882-F1
#
_entry.id   AF-A0A9P1H882-F1
#
_cell.length_a   1.000
_cell.length_b   1.000
_cell.length_c   1.000
_cell.angle_alpha   90.00
_cell.angle_beta   90.00
_cell.angle_gamma   90.00
#
_symmetry.space_group_name_H-M   'P 1'
#
loop_
_entity.id
_entity.type
_entity.pdbx_description
1 polymer ?
#
loop_
_entity_poly.entity_id
_entity_poly.type
_entity_poly.pdbx_seq_one_letter_code
_entity_poly.pdbx_strand_id
1 'polypeptide(L)'
;MKSPIPDYLNQVLNAVRPIEDGAPAGYIDVLAKADTSKMAVALATVDGTIYSAGDDQVEFSIQSISKAFVYAIAIYDAGIDGVLAKIGVEPSGDRFNELSLERETNRPMNPMINAGAITAHSLVGGVNSTAEDRTTRILLMLSKLAGRQLHVDEEVYEAELKDAFRNIGLAYMLKAAGILNAARKMPSGCSINVNVRDLAMMAATLANAGVHPITGEKVISQGSVRQVLSVMTTCGMYDAAGDWVSNIGIPAKSGLDHHGNSVRGVAMCQRLSSDMGLHMMDISQIGRSTVRKSVITLDTAPGADAHGRLEIPVRSGSRALSFSRTVARDLNQPVEGDPSSGCNAVCPAVVFSLRATISLSAVAQRILRENIRRLHADSKKVFVVDPARVLEVDEMAENEKPVMVRTVDDVMALVGARAAALSLTRAIEVHLP
;
A
#
# COMPACT_ATOMS: atom_id res chain seq x y z
N MET A 1 14.93 -21.12 -15.84
CA MET A 1 14.13 -20.28 -16.76
C MET A 1 14.27 -18.84 -16.31
N LYS A 2 14.48 -17.87 -17.21
CA LYS A 2 14.49 -16.44 -16.84
C LYS A 2 13.05 -15.93 -16.70
N SER A 3 12.82 -14.93 -15.85
CA SER A 3 11.50 -14.28 -15.76
C SER A 3 11.15 -13.63 -17.11
N PRO A 4 9.89 -13.71 -17.59
CA PRO A 4 9.47 -13.04 -18.82
C PRO A 4 9.24 -11.52 -18.64
N ILE A 5 9.21 -11.02 -17.40
CA ILE A 5 8.86 -9.62 -17.11
C ILE A 5 9.84 -8.62 -17.76
N PRO A 6 11.17 -8.79 -17.71
CA PRO A 6 12.10 -7.89 -18.41
C PRO A 6 11.89 -7.84 -19.93
N ASP A 7 11.55 -8.97 -20.56
CA ASP A 7 11.27 -9.02 -22.00
C ASP A 7 10.00 -8.23 -22.33
N TYR A 8 8.97 -8.36 -21.50
CA TYR A 8 7.75 -7.56 -21.61
C TYR A 8 8.02 -6.05 -21.39
N LEU A 9 8.84 -5.67 -20.41
CA LEU A 9 9.21 -4.26 -20.21
C LEU A 9 9.95 -3.67 -21.43
N ASN A 10 10.80 -4.47 -22.09
CA ASN A 10 11.41 -4.06 -23.37
C ASN A 10 10.36 -3.87 -24.48
N GLN A 11 9.33 -4.72 -24.55
CA GLN A 11 8.23 -4.54 -25.49
C GLN A 11 7.45 -3.25 -25.22
N VAL A 12 7.18 -2.93 -23.95
CA VAL A 12 6.54 -1.66 -23.54
C VAL A 12 7.37 -0.47 -24.01
N LEU A 13 8.68 -0.47 -23.75
CA LEU A 13 9.59 0.59 -24.21
C LEU A 13 9.57 0.73 -25.73
N ASN A 14 9.67 -0.38 -26.47
CA ASN A 14 9.67 -0.34 -27.93
C ASN A 14 8.35 0.18 -28.50
N ALA A 15 7.22 -0.12 -27.87
CA ALA A 15 5.91 0.33 -28.31
C ALA A 15 5.71 1.84 -28.15
N VAL A 16 6.29 2.46 -27.11
CA VAL A 16 6.14 3.91 -26.85
C VAL A 16 7.29 4.76 -27.39
N ARG A 17 8.40 4.14 -27.81
CA ARG A 17 9.57 4.83 -28.38
C ARG A 17 9.23 5.76 -29.56
N PRO A 18 8.32 5.40 -30.50
CA PRO A 18 7.97 6.29 -31.62
C PRO A 18 7.14 7.52 -31.24
N ILE A 19 6.66 7.64 -29.99
CA ILE A 19 5.89 8.80 -29.55
C ILE A 19 6.89 9.95 -29.33
N GLU A 20 6.82 10.99 -30.14
CA GLU A 20 7.71 12.16 -30.06
C GLU A 20 7.00 13.42 -29.52
N ASP A 21 5.75 13.29 -29.09
CA ASP A 21 4.97 14.39 -28.52
C ASP A 21 5.52 14.89 -27.17
N GLY A 22 5.22 16.15 -26.87
CA GLY A 22 5.64 16.82 -25.64
C GLY A 22 6.96 17.58 -25.80
N ALA A 23 7.42 18.17 -24.70
CA ALA A 23 8.69 18.89 -24.63
C ALA A 23 9.26 18.80 -23.20
N PRO A 24 10.59 18.88 -23.02
CA PRO A 24 11.19 19.05 -21.70
C PRO A 24 10.66 20.30 -20.98
N ALA A 25 10.79 20.35 -19.65
CA ALA A 25 10.41 21.54 -18.89
C ALA A 25 11.29 22.74 -19.26
N GLY A 26 10.71 23.69 -20.00
CA GLY A 26 11.41 24.88 -20.46
C GLY A 26 11.64 25.97 -19.40
N TYR A 27 11.04 25.84 -18.21
CA TYR A 27 11.13 26.85 -17.14
C TYR A 27 12.34 26.68 -16.22
N ILE A 28 13.12 25.60 -16.38
CA ILE A 28 14.41 25.39 -15.70
C ILE A 28 15.42 25.04 -16.79
N ASP A 29 16.45 25.87 -16.96
CA ASP A 29 17.43 25.73 -18.05
C ASP A 29 18.08 24.34 -18.15
N VAL A 30 18.37 23.72 -16.99
CA VAL A 30 18.98 22.38 -16.92
C VAL A 30 18.02 21.32 -17.48
N LEU A 31 16.74 21.40 -17.11
CA LEU A 31 15.72 20.45 -17.57
C LEU A 31 15.34 20.69 -19.04
N ALA A 32 15.38 21.93 -19.49
CA ALA A 32 15.10 22.30 -20.89
C ALA A 32 16.08 21.65 -21.87
N LYS A 33 17.29 21.33 -21.41
CA LYS A 33 18.39 20.72 -22.19
C LYS A 33 18.53 19.21 -21.99
N ALA A 34 17.59 18.58 -21.27
CA ALA A 34 17.65 17.14 -20.98
C ALA A 34 17.64 16.29 -22.27
N ASP A 35 18.38 15.18 -22.27
CA ASP A 35 18.42 14.23 -23.38
C ASP A 35 17.08 13.49 -23.52
N THR A 36 16.30 13.85 -24.54
CA THR A 36 14.97 13.28 -24.82
C THR A 36 15.01 11.87 -25.43
N SER A 37 16.20 11.34 -25.74
CA SER A 37 16.34 9.95 -26.18
C SER A 37 16.24 8.95 -25.03
N LYS A 38 16.44 9.42 -23.78
CA LYS A 38 16.45 8.60 -22.57
C LYS A 38 15.06 8.10 -22.21
N MET A 39 14.98 6.80 -21.93
CA MET A 39 13.72 6.17 -21.58
C MET A 39 13.92 4.88 -20.79
N ALA A 40 13.23 4.75 -19.67
CA ALA A 40 13.32 3.57 -18.83
C ALA A 40 12.00 3.28 -18.12
N VAL A 41 11.83 2.03 -17.71
CA VAL A 41 10.69 1.56 -16.91
C VAL A 41 11.19 0.54 -15.90
N ALA A 42 10.62 0.56 -14.69
CA ALA A 42 10.91 -0.41 -13.64
C ALA A 42 9.64 -0.80 -12.88
N LEU A 43 9.59 -2.05 -12.45
CA LEU A 43 8.57 -2.65 -11.60
C LEU A 43 9.27 -3.27 -10.39
N ALA A 44 8.84 -2.90 -9.18
CA ALA A 44 9.29 -3.53 -7.96
C ALA A 44 8.11 -4.24 -7.28
N THR A 45 8.32 -5.50 -6.89
CA THR A 45 7.33 -6.30 -6.17
C THR A 45 7.50 -6.13 -4.66
N VAL A 46 6.44 -6.40 -3.90
CA VAL A 46 6.45 -6.28 -2.43
C VAL A 46 7.36 -7.29 -1.72
N ASP A 47 7.88 -8.29 -2.45
CA ASP A 47 8.90 -9.23 -1.98
C ASP A 47 10.35 -8.75 -2.23
N GLY A 48 10.53 -7.56 -2.81
CA GLY A 48 11.83 -6.94 -3.04
C GLY A 48 12.46 -7.19 -4.40
N THR A 49 11.79 -7.93 -5.30
CA THR A 49 12.31 -8.13 -6.66
C THR A 49 12.10 -6.88 -7.52
N ILE A 50 13.14 -6.44 -8.23
CA ILE A 50 13.06 -5.35 -9.21
C ILE A 50 13.27 -5.90 -10.63
N TYR A 51 12.34 -5.60 -11.52
CA TYR A 51 12.47 -5.78 -12.97
C TYR A 51 12.55 -4.41 -13.63
N SER A 52 13.42 -4.23 -14.60
CA SER A 52 13.55 -2.96 -15.31
C SER A 52 14.10 -3.14 -16.72
N ALA A 53 13.92 -2.12 -17.54
CA ALA A 53 14.43 -2.05 -18.90
C ALA A 53 14.74 -0.60 -19.29
N GLY A 54 15.58 -0.42 -20.32
CA GLY A 54 15.97 0.89 -20.84
C GLY A 54 17.12 1.53 -20.05
N ASP A 55 17.16 2.87 -20.04
CA ASP A 55 18.17 3.68 -19.34
C ASP A 55 17.97 3.70 -17.80
N ASP A 56 17.82 2.53 -17.18
CA ASP A 56 17.27 2.39 -15.83
C ASP A 56 18.15 2.85 -14.66
N GLN A 57 19.41 3.20 -14.95
CA GLN A 57 20.37 3.78 -14.01
C GLN A 57 20.57 5.28 -14.20
N VAL A 58 19.97 5.88 -15.25
CA VAL A 58 20.09 7.32 -15.47
C VAL A 58 19.35 8.04 -14.35
N GLU A 59 20.08 8.87 -13.62
CA GLU A 59 19.53 9.70 -12.56
C GLU A 59 18.89 10.97 -13.15
N PHE A 60 17.84 11.43 -12.51
CA PHE A 60 17.15 12.68 -12.78
C PHE A 60 16.56 13.23 -11.48
N SER A 61 16.36 14.55 -11.43
CA SER A 61 15.73 15.19 -10.28
C SER A 61 14.28 14.69 -10.11
N ILE A 62 13.93 14.29 -8.88
CA ILE A 62 12.62 13.69 -8.57
C ILE A 62 11.43 14.65 -8.76
N GLN A 63 11.68 15.96 -8.71
CA GLN A 63 10.68 17.00 -8.98
C GLN A 63 9.40 16.81 -8.15
N SER A 64 8.23 17.07 -8.74
CA SER A 64 6.92 16.96 -8.08
C SER A 64 6.57 15.55 -7.60
N ILE A 65 7.30 14.51 -7.99
CA ILE A 65 7.13 13.16 -7.43
C ILE A 65 7.45 13.17 -5.92
N SER A 66 8.39 14.01 -5.49
CA SER A 66 8.76 14.18 -4.07
C SER A 66 7.57 14.56 -3.18
N LYS A 67 6.57 15.28 -3.70
CA LYS A 67 5.42 15.78 -2.93
C LYS A 67 4.66 14.68 -2.19
N ALA A 68 4.47 13.54 -2.84
CA ALA A 68 3.78 12.40 -2.23
C ALA A 68 4.54 11.87 -1.00
N PHE A 69 5.86 11.78 -1.10
CA PHE A 69 6.72 11.31 -0.02
C PHE A 69 6.90 12.36 1.08
N VAL A 70 7.05 13.63 0.72
CA VAL A 70 7.10 14.73 1.69
C VAL A 70 5.78 14.84 2.47
N TYR A 71 4.65 14.61 1.81
CA TYR A 71 3.35 14.51 2.48
C TYR A 71 3.32 13.34 3.48
N ALA A 72 3.84 12.17 3.09
CA ALA A 72 3.96 11.03 4.01
C ALA A 72 4.83 11.36 5.24
N ILE A 73 5.96 12.03 5.04
CA ILE A 73 6.87 12.46 6.11
C ILE A 73 6.19 13.50 7.00
N ALA A 74 5.46 14.45 6.43
CA ALA A 74 4.70 15.45 7.20
C ALA A 74 3.63 14.79 8.08
N ILE A 75 2.91 13.77 7.58
CA ILE A 75 1.95 13.00 8.40
C ILE A 75 2.67 12.26 9.53
N TYR A 76 3.85 11.72 9.24
CA TYR A 76 4.66 11.03 10.25
C TYR A 76 5.11 11.99 11.37
N ASP A 77 5.53 13.21 11.03
CA ASP A 77 6.08 14.18 11.98
C ASP A 77 5.01 14.97 12.75
N ALA A 78 3.97 15.42 12.04
CA ALA A 78 2.96 16.32 12.60
C ALA A 78 1.64 15.60 12.96
N GLY A 79 1.53 14.31 12.65
CA GLY A 79 0.27 13.57 12.74
C GLY A 79 -0.72 13.94 11.64
N ILE A 80 -1.68 13.05 11.36
CA ILE A 80 -2.66 13.29 10.30
C ILE A 80 -3.53 14.52 10.57
N ASP A 81 -3.97 14.73 11.81
CA ASP A 81 -4.81 15.88 12.18
C ASP A 81 -4.04 17.21 12.05
N GLY A 82 -2.76 17.23 12.44
CA GLY A 82 -1.91 18.40 12.30
C GLY A 82 -1.66 18.77 10.83
N VAL A 83 -1.60 17.77 9.95
CA VAL A 83 -1.50 17.99 8.49
C VAL A 83 -2.84 18.47 7.91
N LEU A 84 -3.96 17.81 8.23
CA LEU A 84 -5.28 18.13 7.68
C LEU A 84 -5.84 19.49 8.16
N ALA A 85 -5.36 19.98 9.29
CA ALA A 85 -5.61 21.34 9.76
C ALA A 85 -4.98 22.41 8.84
N LYS A 86 -3.99 22.04 8.01
CA LYS A 86 -3.26 22.99 7.16
C LYS A 86 -3.29 22.66 5.66
N ILE A 87 -3.69 21.46 5.28
CA ILE A 87 -3.71 20.99 3.90
C ILE A 87 -5.00 20.18 3.69
N GLY A 88 -5.75 20.48 2.63
CA GLY A 88 -6.90 19.70 2.21
C GLY A 88 -6.49 18.38 1.54
N VAL A 89 -7.50 17.69 0.99
CA VAL A 89 -7.33 16.42 0.25
C VAL A 89 -8.10 16.41 -1.07
N GLU A 90 -8.75 17.52 -1.41
CA GLU A 90 -9.64 17.62 -2.56
C GLU A 90 -8.85 17.97 -3.82
N PRO A 91 -9.22 17.41 -4.99
CA PRO A 91 -8.70 17.87 -6.26
C PRO A 91 -8.92 19.38 -6.41
N SER A 92 -7.90 20.10 -6.88
CA SER A 92 -8.09 21.47 -7.33
C SER A 92 -8.63 21.41 -8.76
N GLY A 93 -9.83 21.95 -8.99
CA GLY A 93 -10.38 22.11 -10.35
C GLY A 93 -9.69 23.22 -11.15
N ASP A 94 -8.79 23.96 -10.52
CA ASP A 94 -7.99 25.00 -11.17
C ASP A 94 -6.70 24.39 -11.73
N ARG A 95 -6.19 25.01 -12.80
CA ARG A 95 -4.87 24.67 -13.34
C ARG A 95 -3.85 24.66 -12.22
N PHE A 96 -2.87 23.76 -12.29
CA PHE A 96 -1.73 23.67 -11.35
C PHE A 96 -1.04 25.04 -11.03
N ASN A 97 -1.18 26.01 -11.94
CA ASN A 97 -0.63 27.34 -11.84
C ASN A 97 -1.50 28.38 -11.09
N GLU A 98 -2.75 28.07 -10.77
CA GLU A 98 -3.64 28.95 -10.01
C GLU A 98 -3.53 28.73 -8.50
N LEU A 99 -3.97 29.73 -7.73
CA LEU A 99 -3.87 29.73 -6.28
C LEU A 99 -5.05 28.94 -5.67
N SER A 100 -4.98 27.62 -5.71
CA SER A 100 -6.06 26.77 -5.20
C SER A 100 -6.01 26.67 -3.68
N LEU A 101 -6.68 27.61 -3.02
CA LEU A 101 -6.98 27.58 -1.58
C LEU A 101 -8.47 27.27 -1.36
N GLU A 102 -8.76 26.46 -0.35
CA GLU A 102 -10.14 26.22 0.06
C GLU A 102 -10.76 27.51 0.60
N ARG A 103 -12.03 27.75 0.24
CA ARG A 103 -12.81 28.87 0.76
C ARG A 103 -12.94 28.72 2.28
N GLU A 104 -12.94 29.84 3.00
CA GLU A 104 -13.08 29.93 4.48
C GLU A 104 -11.83 29.53 5.27
N THR A 105 -11.17 28.41 4.96
CA THR A 105 -10.01 27.93 5.73
C THR A 105 -8.66 28.44 5.20
N ASN A 106 -8.63 28.89 3.94
CA ASN A 106 -7.42 29.26 3.19
C ASN A 106 -6.35 28.15 3.13
N ARG A 107 -6.67 26.89 3.46
CA ARG A 107 -5.73 25.79 3.32
C ARG A 107 -5.56 25.45 1.84
N PRO A 108 -4.35 25.07 1.38
CA PRO A 108 -4.19 24.51 0.04
C PRO A 108 -5.10 23.31 -0.17
N MET A 109 -5.68 23.19 -1.36
CA MET A 109 -6.67 22.14 -1.66
C MET A 109 -6.15 20.72 -1.43
N ASN A 110 -4.88 20.44 -1.75
CA ASN A 110 -4.25 19.14 -1.57
C ASN A 110 -2.71 19.25 -1.53
N PRO A 111 -1.96 18.25 -1.06
CA PRO A 111 -0.49 18.24 -1.04
C PRO A 111 0.18 18.05 -2.41
N MET A 112 -0.56 17.72 -3.48
CA MET A 112 0.03 17.45 -4.81
C MET A 112 0.25 18.72 -5.64
N ILE A 113 -0.43 19.81 -5.31
CA ILE A 113 -0.17 21.16 -5.83
C ILE A 113 0.98 21.86 -5.08
N ASN A 114 1.57 22.90 -5.67
CA ASN A 114 2.73 23.59 -5.08
C ASN A 114 2.42 24.22 -3.72
N ALA A 115 1.26 24.86 -3.56
CA ALA A 115 0.87 25.46 -2.29
C ALA A 115 0.81 24.42 -1.16
N GLY A 116 0.23 23.24 -1.43
CA GLY A 116 0.18 22.14 -0.48
C GLY A 116 1.55 21.52 -0.20
N ALA A 117 2.38 21.36 -1.23
CA ALA A 117 3.74 20.87 -1.07
C ALA A 117 4.59 21.80 -0.18
N ILE A 118 4.55 23.11 -0.40
CA ILE A 118 5.24 24.11 0.43
C ILE A 118 4.77 24.00 1.89
N THR A 119 3.46 23.86 2.10
CA THR A 119 2.90 23.64 3.43
C THR A 119 3.36 22.32 4.05
N ALA A 120 3.36 21.22 3.31
CA ALA A 120 3.83 19.91 3.79
C ALA A 120 5.31 19.97 4.19
N HIS A 121 6.16 20.61 3.38
CA HIS A 121 7.56 20.86 3.73
C HIS A 121 7.69 21.63 5.05
N SER A 122 6.85 22.64 5.30
CA SER A 122 6.91 23.42 6.54
C SER A 122 6.63 22.58 7.80
N LEU A 123 5.86 21.50 7.66
CA LEU A 123 5.45 20.59 8.73
C LEU A 123 6.52 19.54 9.07
N VAL A 124 7.45 19.25 8.16
CA VAL A 124 8.55 18.32 8.39
C VAL A 124 9.45 18.82 9.54
N GLY A 125 9.87 17.90 10.41
CA GLY A 125 10.77 18.16 11.56
C GLY A 125 10.13 18.93 12.72
N GLY A 126 8.94 19.50 12.55
CA GLY A 126 8.23 20.27 13.58
C GLY A 126 8.58 21.77 13.59
N VAL A 127 8.00 22.48 14.56
CA VAL A 127 7.99 23.96 14.59
C VAL A 127 9.38 24.60 14.72
N ASN A 128 10.31 23.92 15.39
CA ASN A 128 11.64 24.46 15.71
C ASN A 128 12.72 24.08 14.69
N SER A 129 12.43 23.22 13.72
CA SER A 129 13.43 22.87 12.70
C SER A 129 13.81 24.08 11.86
N THR A 130 15.05 24.09 11.37
CA THR A 130 15.51 25.02 10.33
C THR A 130 15.09 24.53 8.93
N ALA A 131 15.45 25.25 7.88
CA ALA A 131 15.27 24.78 6.51
C ALA A 131 16.24 23.63 6.17
N GLU A 132 17.46 23.68 6.70
CA GLU A 132 18.50 22.66 6.52
C GLU A 132 18.13 21.37 7.24
N ASP A 133 17.58 21.43 8.47
CA ASP A 133 17.11 20.25 9.20
C ASP A 133 16.02 19.50 8.42
N ARG A 134 15.09 20.26 7.83
CA ARG A 134 14.00 19.70 7.01
C ARG A 134 14.53 19.03 5.76
N THR A 135 15.44 19.70 5.06
CA THR A 135 16.10 19.17 3.88
C THR A 135 16.81 17.86 4.20
N THR A 136 17.62 17.86 5.27
CA THR A 136 18.35 16.67 5.73
C THR A 136 17.40 15.54 6.08
N ARG A 137 16.31 15.84 6.78
CA ARG A 137 15.27 14.87 7.14
C ARG A 137 14.59 14.27 5.90
N ILE A 138 14.24 15.10 4.91
CA ILE A 138 13.63 14.63 3.66
C ILE A 138 14.60 13.74 2.91
N LEU A 139 15.85 14.17 2.71
CA LEU A 139 16.86 13.39 2.03
C LEU A 139 17.07 12.03 2.69
N LEU A 140 17.17 12.00 4.03
CA LEU A 140 17.30 10.76 4.80
C LEU A 140 16.10 9.83 4.59
N MET A 141 14.87 10.36 4.67
CA MET A 141 13.67 9.56 4.51
C MET A 141 13.48 9.05 3.08
N LEU A 142 13.77 9.86 2.06
CA LEU A 142 13.75 9.41 0.66
C LEU A 142 14.83 8.35 0.42
N SER A 143 16.01 8.51 1.01
CA SER A 143 17.09 7.51 0.94
C SER A 143 16.67 6.17 1.57
N LYS A 144 15.96 6.20 2.71
CA LYS A 144 15.38 5.00 3.31
C LYS A 144 14.36 4.32 2.40
N LEU A 145 13.50 5.10 1.73
CA LEU A 145 12.50 4.57 0.81
C LEU A 145 13.12 3.97 -0.47
N ALA A 146 14.22 4.55 -0.95
CA ALA A 146 14.96 4.06 -2.12
C ALA A 146 15.88 2.87 -1.78
N GLY A 147 16.24 2.68 -0.51
CA GLY A 147 17.16 1.65 -0.06
C GLY A 147 18.63 1.97 -0.32
N ARG A 148 18.95 3.22 -0.68
CA ARG A 148 20.32 3.73 -0.89
C ARG A 148 20.41 5.21 -0.52
N GLN A 149 21.64 5.70 -0.32
CA GLN A 149 21.87 7.12 -0.12
C GLN A 149 21.60 7.89 -1.42
N LEU A 150 20.63 8.81 -1.37
CA LEU A 150 20.36 9.78 -2.42
C LEU A 150 21.14 11.07 -2.16
N HIS A 151 21.20 11.95 -3.16
CA HIS A 151 21.87 13.25 -3.05
C HIS A 151 21.05 14.33 -3.76
N VAL A 152 21.31 15.59 -3.39
CA VAL A 152 20.73 16.76 -4.05
C VAL A 152 21.56 17.07 -5.29
N ASP A 153 20.89 17.33 -6.40
CA ASP A 153 21.45 17.91 -7.60
C ASP A 153 21.56 19.42 -7.41
N GLU A 154 22.77 19.89 -7.10
CA GLU A 154 23.04 21.30 -6.83
C GLU A 154 22.83 22.17 -8.09
N GLU A 155 23.04 21.62 -9.29
CA GLU A 155 22.83 22.37 -10.54
C GLU A 155 21.34 22.65 -10.77
N VAL A 156 20.50 21.63 -10.60
CA VAL A 156 19.05 21.76 -10.67
C VAL A 156 18.54 22.66 -9.54
N TYR A 157 19.04 22.50 -8.33
CA TYR A 157 18.63 23.30 -7.18
C TYR A 157 18.91 24.80 -7.38
N GLU A 158 20.12 25.15 -7.81
CA GLU A 158 20.50 26.54 -8.09
C GLU A 158 19.72 27.12 -9.28
N ALA A 159 19.43 26.31 -10.30
CA ALA A 159 18.58 26.73 -11.42
C ALA A 159 17.13 26.99 -10.97
N GLU A 160 16.56 26.11 -10.15
CA GLU A 160 15.21 26.29 -9.57
C GLU A 160 15.10 27.53 -8.70
N LEU A 161 16.14 27.82 -7.89
CA LEU A 161 16.17 28.98 -7.01
C LEU A 161 16.14 30.31 -7.78
N LYS A 162 16.82 30.38 -8.94
CA LYS A 162 16.86 31.60 -9.78
C LYS A 162 15.49 32.01 -10.28
N ASP A 163 14.64 31.03 -10.61
CA ASP A 163 13.30 31.25 -11.18
C ASP A 163 12.16 30.95 -10.19
N ALA A 164 12.46 30.84 -8.89
CA ALA A 164 11.51 30.46 -7.84
C ALA A 164 10.44 31.52 -7.51
N PHE A 165 10.33 32.62 -8.26
CA PHE A 165 9.45 33.77 -7.94
C PHE A 165 8.01 33.37 -7.64
N ARG A 166 7.43 32.44 -8.42
CA ARG A 166 6.07 31.96 -8.20
C ARG A 166 5.95 31.25 -6.85
N ASN A 167 6.83 30.31 -6.55
CA ASN A 167 6.77 29.55 -5.30
C ASN A 167 7.07 30.43 -4.08
N ILE A 168 7.95 31.42 -4.23
CA ILE A 168 8.19 32.46 -3.22
C ILE A 168 6.89 33.26 -2.99
N GLY A 169 6.22 33.69 -4.06
CA GLY A 169 4.91 34.36 -3.98
C GLY A 169 3.87 33.51 -3.24
N LEU A 170 3.75 32.23 -3.60
CA LEU A 170 2.87 31.27 -2.90
C LEU A 170 3.21 31.20 -1.40
N ALA A 171 4.48 31.12 -1.03
CA ALA A 171 4.89 31.06 0.37
C ALA A 171 4.50 32.32 1.16
N TYR A 172 4.62 33.52 0.55
CA TYR A 172 4.14 34.76 1.16
C TYR A 172 2.63 34.79 1.31
N MET A 173 1.89 34.31 0.31
CA MET A 173 0.42 34.25 0.38
C MET A 173 -0.05 33.28 1.46
N LEU A 174 0.58 32.11 1.56
CA LEU A 174 0.29 31.15 2.63
C LEU A 174 0.66 31.68 4.02
N LYS A 175 1.69 32.53 4.12
CA LYS A 175 2.01 33.24 5.36
C LYS A 175 0.93 34.26 5.70
N ALA A 176 0.49 35.07 4.73
CA ALA A 176 -0.58 36.05 4.92
C ALA A 176 -1.91 35.40 5.32
N ALA A 177 -2.17 34.18 4.81
CA ALA A 177 -3.31 33.37 5.18
C ALA A 177 -3.19 32.66 6.55
N GLY A 178 -2.08 32.80 7.27
CA GLY A 178 -1.85 32.17 8.57
C GLY A 178 -1.52 30.67 8.53
N ILE A 179 -1.32 30.09 7.34
CA ILE A 179 -0.96 28.68 7.17
C ILE A 179 0.51 28.43 7.53
N LEU A 180 1.39 29.34 7.08
CA LEU A 180 2.83 29.32 7.36
C LEU A 180 3.21 30.36 8.41
N ASN A 181 4.09 29.97 9.33
CA ASN A 181 4.64 30.91 10.33
C ASN A 181 5.70 31.85 9.74
N ALA A 182 6.37 31.43 8.65
CA ALA A 182 7.39 32.20 7.96
C ALA A 182 7.33 31.95 6.46
N ALA A 183 7.57 32.98 5.65
CA ALA A 183 7.83 32.84 4.23
C ALA A 183 9.23 32.24 4.11
N ARG A 184 9.34 31.09 3.47
CA ARG A 184 10.56 30.26 3.44
C ARG A 184 11.08 30.16 2.01
N LYS A 185 12.39 29.98 1.88
CA LYS A 185 13.01 29.56 0.61
C LYS A 185 12.44 28.22 0.17
N MET A 186 12.39 28.01 -1.14
CA MET A 186 11.94 26.75 -1.73
C MET A 186 12.78 25.59 -1.18
N PRO A 187 12.16 24.51 -0.71
CA PRO A 187 12.91 23.36 -0.21
C PRO A 187 13.54 22.56 -1.36
N SER A 188 14.79 22.13 -1.18
CA SER A 188 15.61 21.36 -2.15
C SER A 188 15.11 19.94 -2.46
N GLY A 189 13.96 19.54 -1.91
CA GLY A 189 13.41 18.19 -2.09
C GLY A 189 13.04 17.85 -3.55
N CYS A 190 12.79 18.86 -4.39
CA CYS A 190 12.53 18.66 -5.82
C CYS A 190 13.80 18.29 -6.59
N SER A 191 14.96 18.71 -6.11
CA SER A 191 16.25 18.55 -6.77
C SER A 191 16.99 17.29 -6.32
N ILE A 192 16.35 16.38 -5.57
CA ILE A 192 16.98 15.10 -5.17
C ILE A 192 17.04 14.15 -6.36
N ASN A 193 18.21 13.61 -6.66
CA ASN A 193 18.41 12.69 -7.79
C ASN A 193 17.95 11.28 -7.45
N VAL A 194 17.20 10.69 -8.38
CA VAL A 194 16.71 9.31 -8.36
C VAL A 194 16.81 8.72 -9.76
N ASN A 195 16.83 7.40 -9.87
CA ASN A 195 16.56 6.69 -11.12
C ASN A 195 15.21 5.94 -11.03
N VAL A 196 14.79 5.31 -12.12
CA VAL A 196 13.50 4.60 -12.15
C VAL A 196 13.43 3.40 -11.20
N ARG A 197 14.58 2.80 -10.85
CA ARG A 197 14.63 1.69 -9.88
C ARG A 197 14.38 2.18 -8.46
N ASP A 198 14.91 3.36 -8.11
CA ASP A 198 14.61 4.00 -6.83
C ASP A 198 13.11 4.28 -6.73
N LEU A 199 12.54 4.92 -7.74
CA LEU A 199 11.10 5.21 -7.77
C LEU A 199 10.26 3.94 -7.65
N ALA A 200 10.66 2.86 -8.32
CA ALA A 200 9.99 1.57 -8.20
C ALA A 200 10.06 1.02 -6.76
N MET A 201 11.23 1.06 -6.10
CA MET A 201 11.38 0.58 -4.72
C MET A 201 10.63 1.46 -3.71
N MET A 202 10.66 2.79 -3.89
CA MET A 202 9.91 3.76 -3.08
C MET A 202 8.40 3.51 -3.23
N ALA A 203 7.91 3.27 -4.44
CA ALA A 203 6.53 2.92 -4.71
C ALA A 203 6.15 1.55 -4.13
N ALA A 204 7.04 0.55 -4.21
CA ALA A 204 6.82 -0.77 -3.61
C ALA A 204 6.75 -0.68 -2.08
N THR A 205 7.47 0.24 -1.45
CA THR A 205 7.34 0.53 -0.01
C THR A 205 5.93 1.04 0.32
N LEU A 206 5.36 1.93 -0.50
CA LEU A 206 3.96 2.34 -0.35
C LEU A 206 2.99 1.17 -0.60
N ALA A 207 3.21 0.37 -1.64
CA ALA A 207 2.38 -0.80 -1.95
C ALA A 207 2.43 -1.86 -0.84
N ASN A 208 3.55 -1.95 -0.12
CA ASN A 208 3.78 -2.86 1.00
C ASN A 208 3.43 -2.23 2.37
N ALA A 209 2.38 -1.43 2.42
CA ALA A 209 1.86 -0.81 3.65
C ALA A 209 2.89 0.02 4.44
N GLY A 210 3.89 0.57 3.76
CA GLY A 210 4.93 1.43 4.33
C GLY A 210 6.16 0.67 4.84
N VAL A 211 6.24 -0.64 4.58
CA VAL A 211 7.39 -1.49 4.91
C VAL A 211 8.28 -1.65 3.70
N HIS A 212 9.56 -1.29 3.82
CA HIS A 212 10.50 -1.40 2.71
C HIS A 212 10.70 -2.88 2.34
N PRO A 213 10.48 -3.28 1.07
CA PRO A 213 10.45 -4.69 0.66
C PRO A 213 11.73 -5.49 0.97
N ILE A 214 12.91 -4.88 0.82
CA ILE A 214 14.20 -5.55 1.04
C ILE A 214 14.63 -5.51 2.52
N THR A 215 14.58 -4.35 3.17
CA THR A 215 15.11 -4.18 4.53
C THR A 215 14.13 -4.60 5.63
N GLY A 216 12.82 -4.67 5.32
CA GLY A 216 11.78 -4.91 6.31
C GLY A 216 11.52 -3.74 7.26
N GLU A 217 12.20 -2.59 7.08
CA GLU A 217 11.98 -1.40 7.90
C GLU A 217 10.60 -0.81 7.62
N LYS A 218 9.83 -0.52 8.67
CA LYS A 218 8.59 0.26 8.56
C LYS A 218 8.93 1.75 8.48
N VAL A 219 9.02 2.27 7.26
CA VAL A 219 9.39 3.66 6.97
C VAL A 219 8.18 4.59 7.08
N ILE A 220 6.99 4.12 6.69
CA ILE A 220 5.74 4.89 6.73
C ILE A 220 4.66 4.07 7.45
N SER A 221 3.79 4.72 8.22
CA SER A 221 2.67 4.02 8.85
C SER A 221 1.62 3.58 7.82
N GLN A 222 0.95 2.45 8.03
CA GLN A 222 -0.09 1.96 7.13
C GLN A 222 -1.23 2.98 6.92
N GLY A 223 -1.61 3.72 7.98
CA GLY A 223 -2.62 4.78 7.88
C GLY A 223 -2.16 5.94 6.99
N SER A 224 -0.90 6.36 7.13
CA SER A 224 -0.28 7.37 6.28
C SER A 224 -0.16 6.91 4.84
N VAL A 225 0.21 5.65 4.59
CA VAL A 225 0.26 5.06 3.24
C VAL A 225 -1.12 5.13 2.58
N ARG A 226 -2.17 4.69 3.28
CA ARG A 226 -3.54 4.77 2.76
C ARG A 226 -3.90 6.21 2.37
N GLN A 227 -3.57 7.17 3.23
CA GLN A 227 -3.83 8.58 2.98
C GLN A 227 -3.08 9.09 1.74
N VAL A 228 -1.77 8.81 1.64
CA VAL A 228 -0.91 9.22 0.53
C VAL A 228 -1.42 8.63 -0.79
N LEU A 229 -1.70 7.33 -0.83
CA LEU A 229 -2.21 6.66 -2.04
C LEU A 229 -3.59 7.21 -2.44
N SER A 230 -4.47 7.51 -1.48
CA SER A 230 -5.79 8.09 -1.76
C SER A 230 -5.66 9.47 -2.43
N VAL A 231 -4.77 10.32 -1.93
CA VAL A 231 -4.54 11.65 -2.50
C VAL A 231 -3.77 11.58 -3.82
N MET A 232 -2.82 10.65 -3.98
CA MET A 232 -2.16 10.42 -5.28
C MET A 232 -3.18 9.99 -6.35
N THR A 233 -4.15 9.15 -5.97
CA THR A 233 -5.20 8.68 -6.88
C THR A 233 -6.07 9.83 -7.38
N THR A 234 -6.47 10.75 -6.49
CA THR A 234 -7.44 11.81 -6.80
C THR A 234 -6.80 13.11 -7.27
N CYS A 235 -5.54 13.38 -6.89
CA CYS A 235 -4.88 14.67 -7.12
C CYS A 235 -3.52 14.55 -7.84
N GLY A 236 -2.96 13.35 -7.96
CA GLY A 236 -1.57 13.17 -8.38
C GLY A 236 -1.31 13.45 -9.87
N MET A 237 -2.33 13.31 -10.70
CA MET A 237 -2.31 13.58 -12.14
C MET A 237 -3.02 14.88 -12.53
N TYR A 238 -3.26 15.76 -11.55
CA TYR A 238 -3.83 17.09 -11.74
C TYR A 238 -5.18 17.03 -12.47
N ASP A 239 -5.37 17.86 -13.51
CA ASP A 239 -6.61 17.96 -14.30
C ASP A 239 -6.99 16.62 -14.98
N ALA A 240 -6.02 15.71 -15.15
CA ALA A 240 -6.23 14.39 -15.75
C ALA A 240 -6.56 13.30 -14.72
N ALA A 241 -6.74 13.61 -13.43
CA ALA A 241 -6.94 12.60 -12.39
C ALA A 241 -8.19 11.72 -12.63
N GLY A 242 -9.29 12.30 -13.13
CA GLY A 242 -10.50 11.53 -13.46
C GLY A 242 -10.26 10.50 -14.57
N ASP A 243 -9.72 10.96 -15.70
CA ASP A 243 -9.37 10.09 -16.84
C ASP A 243 -8.33 9.04 -16.44
N TRP A 244 -7.36 9.42 -15.60
CA TRP A 244 -6.33 8.53 -15.11
C TRP A 244 -6.90 7.39 -14.27
N VAL A 245 -7.78 7.69 -13.31
CA VAL A 245 -8.40 6.67 -12.46
C VAL A 245 -9.29 5.72 -13.26
N SER A 246 -9.96 6.21 -14.31
CA SER A 246 -10.84 5.40 -15.15
C SER A 246 -10.10 4.50 -16.13
N ASN A 247 -8.99 4.99 -16.72
CA ASN A 247 -8.30 4.28 -17.81
C ASN A 247 -7.07 3.49 -17.34
N ILE A 248 -6.40 3.95 -16.28
CA ILE A 248 -5.13 3.38 -15.79
C ILE A 248 -5.29 2.82 -14.38
N GLY A 249 -5.93 3.56 -13.47
CA GLY A 249 -6.27 3.08 -12.13
C GLY A 249 -5.08 2.70 -11.24
N ILE A 250 -3.90 3.30 -11.47
CA ILE A 250 -2.71 3.11 -10.62
C ILE A 250 -2.45 4.42 -9.89
N PRO A 251 -2.43 4.49 -8.54
CA PRO A 251 -2.07 5.74 -7.85
C PRO A 251 -0.71 6.26 -8.33
N ALA A 252 -0.66 7.49 -8.84
CA ALA A 252 0.52 8.00 -9.52
C ALA A 252 0.77 9.49 -9.24
N LYS A 253 1.99 9.93 -9.55
CA LYS A 253 2.40 11.34 -9.53
C LYS A 253 3.43 11.54 -10.64
N SER A 254 3.26 12.58 -11.45
CA SER A 254 4.24 12.94 -12.47
C SER A 254 4.97 14.26 -12.19
N GLY A 255 6.00 14.52 -13.02
CA GLY A 255 6.96 15.61 -12.86
C GLY A 255 7.13 16.59 -14.05
N LEU A 256 6.56 16.38 -15.26
CA LEU A 256 6.87 17.20 -16.46
C LEU A 256 5.81 17.18 -17.60
N ASP A 257 5.08 18.28 -17.88
CA ASP A 257 4.55 18.79 -19.19
C ASP A 257 3.67 20.06 -18.92
N HIS A 258 2.88 20.57 -19.89
CA HIS A 258 1.97 21.72 -19.69
C HIS A 258 0.76 21.42 -18.76
N HIS A 259 0.48 20.14 -18.54
CA HIS A 259 -0.38 19.57 -17.51
C HIS A 259 0.42 18.91 -16.34
N GLY A 260 1.77 18.89 -16.41
CA GLY A 260 2.71 18.29 -15.48
C GLY A 260 3.12 16.82 -15.68
N ASN A 261 2.87 16.15 -16.82
CA ASN A 261 3.03 14.69 -17.00
C ASN A 261 3.89 14.17 -18.18
N SER A 262 4.79 13.21 -17.94
CA SER A 262 5.59 12.57 -18.99
C SER A 262 4.73 11.80 -19.99
N VAL A 263 4.73 12.22 -21.27
CA VAL A 263 3.91 11.61 -22.34
C VAL A 263 4.17 10.10 -22.46
N ARG A 264 5.44 9.71 -22.65
CA ARG A 264 5.81 8.29 -22.75
C ARG A 264 5.57 7.55 -21.43
N GLY A 265 5.80 8.19 -20.28
CA GLY A 265 5.55 7.60 -18.97
C GLY A 265 4.07 7.25 -18.76
N VAL A 266 3.16 8.15 -19.13
CA VAL A 266 1.71 7.91 -19.10
C VAL A 266 1.33 6.73 -20.02
N ALA A 267 1.85 6.70 -21.24
CA ALA A 267 1.60 5.61 -22.19
C ALA A 267 2.12 4.25 -21.69
N MET A 268 3.27 4.23 -21.00
CA MET A 268 3.78 3.02 -20.35
C MET A 268 2.84 2.56 -19.24
N CYS A 269 2.40 3.46 -18.36
CA CYS A 269 1.45 3.13 -17.29
C CYS A 269 0.13 2.59 -17.83
N GLN A 270 -0.38 3.15 -18.93
CA GLN A 270 -1.57 2.64 -19.61
C GLN A 270 -1.40 1.20 -20.08
N ARG A 271 -0.26 0.87 -20.72
CA ARG A 271 0.06 -0.49 -21.14
C ARG A 271 0.23 -1.45 -19.97
N LEU A 272 0.95 -1.03 -18.93
CA LEU A 272 1.11 -1.83 -17.70
C LEU A 272 -0.24 -2.17 -17.08
N SER A 273 -1.17 -1.22 -17.04
CA SER A 273 -2.53 -1.44 -16.54
C SER A 273 -3.30 -2.43 -17.43
N SER A 274 -3.33 -2.20 -18.75
CA SER A 274 -4.10 -3.02 -19.70
C SER A 274 -3.57 -4.44 -19.85
N ASP A 275 -2.26 -4.59 -19.99
CA ASP A 275 -1.62 -5.86 -20.37
C ASP A 275 -1.45 -6.78 -19.15
N MET A 276 -1.34 -6.20 -17.95
CA MET A 276 -1.10 -6.96 -16.71
C MET A 276 -2.27 -6.93 -15.71
N GLY A 277 -3.38 -6.25 -16.02
CA GLY A 277 -4.53 -6.12 -15.10
C GLY A 277 -4.20 -5.32 -13.83
N LEU A 278 -3.27 -4.36 -13.91
CA LEU A 278 -2.79 -3.60 -12.76
C LEU A 278 -3.68 -2.38 -12.46
N HIS A 279 -5.00 -2.55 -12.49
CA HIS A 279 -5.95 -1.48 -12.21
C HIS A 279 -6.56 -1.64 -10.82
N MET A 280 -6.59 -0.58 -10.00
CA MET A 280 -7.06 -0.65 -8.61
C MET A 280 -8.55 -1.05 -8.47
N MET A 281 -9.34 -0.79 -9.52
CA MET A 281 -10.73 -1.22 -9.63
C MET A 281 -10.90 -2.49 -10.47
N ASP A 282 -9.82 -3.15 -10.89
CA ASP A 282 -9.94 -4.45 -11.53
C ASP A 282 -10.39 -5.48 -10.49
N ILE A 283 -11.60 -5.97 -10.68
CA ILE A 283 -12.18 -6.99 -9.81
C ILE A 283 -11.73 -8.32 -10.39
N SER A 284 -10.58 -8.81 -9.93
CA SER A 284 -10.22 -10.21 -10.11
C SER A 284 -11.40 -11.06 -9.63
N GLN A 285 -12.02 -11.86 -10.50
CA GLN A 285 -13.10 -12.76 -10.10
C GLN A 285 -12.58 -13.59 -8.92
N ILE A 286 -13.23 -13.44 -7.76
CA ILE A 286 -12.84 -14.14 -6.55
C ILE A 286 -12.92 -15.63 -6.88
N GLY A 287 -11.77 -16.28 -7.05
CA GLY A 287 -11.71 -17.73 -7.11
C GLY A 287 -12.44 -18.27 -5.88
N ARG A 288 -13.51 -19.05 -6.10
CA ARG A 288 -14.49 -19.47 -5.08
C ARG A 288 -13.86 -20.16 -3.85
N SER A 289 -12.60 -20.57 -3.89
CA SER A 289 -11.90 -21.23 -2.80
C SER A 289 -10.87 -20.32 -2.12
N THR A 290 -11.33 -19.51 -1.16
CA THR A 290 -10.44 -18.79 -0.23
C THR A 290 -10.25 -19.55 1.09
N VAL A 291 -11.17 -20.46 1.44
CA VAL A 291 -11.16 -21.22 2.69
C VAL A 291 -10.90 -22.70 2.39
N ARG A 292 -9.76 -23.24 2.84
CA ARG A 292 -9.39 -24.65 2.62
C ARG A 292 -9.83 -25.53 3.80
N LYS A 293 -11.11 -25.84 3.87
CA LYS A 293 -11.67 -26.72 4.92
C LYS A 293 -11.11 -28.16 4.82
N SER A 294 -10.72 -28.73 5.95
CA SER A 294 -10.29 -30.13 6.06
C SER A 294 -10.80 -30.74 7.37
N VAL A 295 -11.93 -31.46 7.35
CA VAL A 295 -12.47 -32.12 8.56
C VAL A 295 -11.73 -33.44 8.78
N ILE A 296 -11.29 -33.70 10.02
CA ILE A 296 -10.68 -34.98 10.40
C ILE A 296 -11.53 -35.55 11.53
N THR A 297 -12.26 -36.62 11.24
CA THR A 297 -12.99 -37.41 12.25
C THR A 297 -12.03 -38.37 12.92
N LEU A 298 -12.03 -38.41 14.25
CA LEU A 298 -11.21 -39.32 15.05
C LEU A 298 -12.11 -40.41 15.63
N ASP A 299 -11.83 -41.66 15.32
CA ASP A 299 -12.50 -42.80 15.96
C ASP A 299 -12.00 -42.92 17.41
N THR A 300 -12.87 -42.57 18.34
CA THR A 300 -12.79 -43.07 19.71
C THR A 300 -13.98 -44.01 19.95
N ALA A 301 -13.87 -44.91 20.93
CA ALA A 301 -14.75 -46.07 21.15
C ALA A 301 -16.27 -45.81 21.01
N PRO A 302 -17.12 -46.85 20.79
CA PRO A 302 -18.52 -46.68 20.40
C PRO A 302 -19.29 -45.72 21.33
N GLY A 303 -19.68 -44.56 20.78
CA GLY A 303 -20.36 -43.49 21.51
C GLY A 303 -19.58 -42.19 21.74
N ALA A 304 -18.42 -41.99 21.11
CA ALA A 304 -17.56 -40.83 21.37
C ALA A 304 -17.46 -39.82 20.21
N ASP A 305 -17.25 -38.57 20.60
CA ASP A 305 -17.57 -37.32 19.89
C ASP A 305 -16.80 -37.08 18.58
N ALA A 306 -17.49 -36.48 17.59
CA ALA A 306 -16.90 -36.08 16.32
C ALA A 306 -16.03 -34.83 16.46
N HIS A 307 -14.71 -34.97 16.39
CA HIS A 307 -13.77 -33.85 16.27
C HIS A 307 -13.62 -33.42 14.80
N GLY A 308 -13.35 -32.14 14.53
CA GLY A 308 -13.29 -31.61 13.17
C GLY A 308 -12.22 -30.52 13.02
N ARG A 309 -11.23 -30.77 12.17
CA ARG A 309 -10.21 -29.78 11.76
C ARG A 309 -10.82 -28.76 10.77
N LEU A 310 -10.39 -27.51 10.84
CA LEU A 310 -10.84 -26.44 9.93
C LEU A 310 -9.68 -25.52 9.59
N GLU A 311 -8.84 -25.89 8.63
CA GLU A 311 -7.75 -25.01 8.21
C GLU A 311 -8.29 -23.83 7.39
N ILE A 312 -7.96 -22.59 7.79
CA ILE A 312 -8.36 -21.43 6.99
C ILE A 312 -7.21 -20.44 6.83
N PRO A 313 -6.58 -20.36 5.64
CA PRO A 313 -5.56 -19.37 5.37
C PRO A 313 -6.20 -17.99 5.19
N VAL A 314 -6.16 -17.15 6.23
CA VAL A 314 -6.63 -15.75 6.16
C VAL A 314 -5.49 -14.87 5.65
N ARG A 315 -5.65 -14.23 4.48
CA ARG A 315 -4.63 -13.32 3.90
C ARG A 315 -5.06 -11.85 3.75
N SER A 316 -6.32 -11.49 3.97
CA SER A 316 -6.82 -10.10 3.79
C SER A 316 -8.15 -9.86 4.53
N GLY A 317 -8.54 -8.59 4.75
CA GLY A 317 -9.78 -8.20 5.44
C GLY A 317 -11.08 -8.65 4.74
N SER A 318 -11.14 -8.60 3.41
CA SER A 318 -12.26 -9.21 2.65
C SER A 318 -12.30 -10.73 2.83
N ARG A 319 -11.12 -11.36 2.96
CA ARG A 319 -11.00 -12.78 3.27
C ARG A 319 -11.37 -13.11 4.72
N ALA A 320 -11.19 -12.18 5.66
CA ALA A 320 -11.63 -12.31 7.05
C ALA A 320 -13.16 -12.31 7.18
N LEU A 321 -13.86 -11.49 6.38
CA LEU A 321 -15.33 -11.53 6.30
C LEU A 321 -15.83 -12.86 5.71
N SER A 322 -15.24 -13.31 4.60
CA SER A 322 -15.54 -14.63 4.04
C SER A 322 -15.25 -15.77 5.03
N PHE A 323 -14.15 -15.67 5.78
CA PHE A 323 -13.82 -16.59 6.87
C PHE A 323 -14.92 -16.60 7.94
N SER A 324 -15.31 -15.43 8.44
CA SER A 324 -16.36 -15.32 9.46
C SER A 324 -17.68 -15.91 8.99
N ARG A 325 -18.02 -15.71 7.70
CA ARG A 325 -19.21 -16.31 7.09
C ARG A 325 -19.10 -17.83 7.02
N THR A 326 -17.93 -18.38 6.66
CA THR A 326 -17.72 -19.83 6.61
C THR A 326 -17.79 -20.45 8.01
N VAL A 327 -17.14 -19.85 9.01
CA VAL A 327 -17.23 -20.29 10.41
C VAL A 327 -18.67 -20.31 10.88
N ALA A 328 -19.41 -19.22 10.69
CA ALA A 328 -20.81 -19.13 11.08
C ALA A 328 -21.70 -20.13 10.32
N ARG A 329 -21.47 -20.32 9.02
CA ARG A 329 -22.25 -21.26 8.20
C ARG A 329 -22.02 -22.71 8.60
N ASP A 330 -20.77 -23.09 8.89
CA ASP A 330 -20.39 -24.49 9.08
C ASP A 330 -20.52 -24.97 10.54
N LEU A 331 -20.24 -24.09 11.51
CA LEU A 331 -20.08 -24.45 12.91
C LEU A 331 -21.25 -24.02 13.80
N ASN A 332 -22.15 -23.16 13.32
CA ASN A 332 -23.37 -22.82 14.05
C ASN A 332 -24.50 -23.82 13.75
N GLN A 333 -25.66 -23.63 14.38
CA GLN A 333 -26.84 -24.45 14.11
C GLN A 333 -27.24 -24.38 12.62
N PRO A 334 -27.76 -25.48 12.05
CA PRO A 334 -28.26 -25.50 10.68
C PRO A 334 -29.29 -24.39 10.45
N VAL A 335 -29.15 -23.70 9.33
CA VAL A 335 -30.08 -22.68 8.85
C VAL A 335 -31.11 -23.34 7.94
N GLU A 336 -32.39 -23.08 8.20
CA GLU A 336 -33.50 -23.58 7.39
C GLU A 336 -33.34 -23.14 5.92
N GLY A 337 -33.36 -24.10 4.98
CA GLY A 337 -33.17 -23.84 3.56
C GLY A 337 -31.71 -23.89 3.04
N ASP A 338 -30.71 -24.09 3.90
CA ASP A 338 -29.31 -24.34 3.48
C ASP A 338 -28.82 -25.71 3.98
N PRO A 339 -28.94 -26.78 3.17
CA PRO A 339 -28.54 -28.14 3.54
C PRO A 339 -27.05 -28.30 3.88
N SER A 340 -26.22 -27.33 3.48
CA SER A 340 -24.78 -27.34 3.73
C SER A 340 -24.37 -26.53 4.96
N SER A 341 -25.33 -25.92 5.67
CA SER A 341 -25.11 -25.20 6.92
C SER A 341 -25.20 -26.12 8.14
N GLY A 342 -24.41 -25.83 9.17
CA GLY A 342 -24.37 -26.59 10.42
C GLY A 342 -23.85 -28.02 10.31
N CYS A 343 -23.24 -28.40 9.17
CA CYS A 343 -22.66 -29.72 8.92
C CYS A 343 -21.66 -30.16 10.00
N ASN A 344 -21.04 -29.21 10.72
CA ASN A 344 -20.07 -29.46 11.78
C ASN A 344 -20.47 -28.80 13.11
N ALA A 345 -21.76 -28.52 13.34
CA ALA A 345 -22.23 -27.87 14.55
C ALA A 345 -21.82 -28.62 15.83
N VAL A 346 -21.75 -29.96 15.75
CA VAL A 346 -21.40 -30.85 16.86
C VAL A 346 -19.89 -30.92 17.14
N CYS A 347 -19.07 -30.29 16.31
CA CYS A 347 -17.61 -30.32 16.47
C CYS A 347 -17.18 -29.63 17.79
N PRO A 348 -16.53 -30.32 18.73
CA PRO A 348 -16.16 -29.77 20.04
C PRO A 348 -14.80 -29.05 20.03
N ALA A 349 -14.02 -29.14 18.94
CA ALA A 349 -12.71 -28.53 18.83
C ALA A 349 -12.45 -27.95 17.43
N VAL A 350 -11.96 -26.72 17.34
CA VAL A 350 -11.69 -26.00 16.09
C VAL A 350 -10.22 -25.60 16.05
N VAL A 351 -9.55 -25.78 14.90
CA VAL A 351 -8.13 -25.43 14.73
C VAL A 351 -8.00 -24.36 13.66
N PHE A 352 -7.55 -23.15 14.00
CA PHE A 352 -7.19 -22.13 13.03
C PHE A 352 -5.71 -22.24 12.65
N SER A 353 -5.43 -22.55 11.38
CA SER A 353 -4.06 -22.65 10.86
C SER A 353 -3.69 -21.39 10.08
N LEU A 354 -2.80 -20.58 10.66
CA LEU A 354 -2.24 -19.35 10.10
C LEU A 354 -0.86 -19.57 9.47
N ARG A 355 -0.46 -20.82 9.22
CA ARG A 355 0.86 -21.17 8.65
C ARG A 355 1.17 -20.51 7.31
N ALA A 356 0.14 -20.28 6.49
CA ALA A 356 0.26 -19.64 5.17
C ALA A 356 -0.09 -18.14 5.22
N THR A 357 -0.26 -17.57 6.42
CA THR A 357 -0.56 -16.17 6.67
C THR A 357 0.73 -15.44 6.99
N ILE A 358 1.05 -14.43 6.17
CA ILE A 358 2.27 -13.62 6.32
C ILE A 358 2.00 -12.39 7.20
N SER A 359 0.77 -11.85 7.17
CA SER A 359 0.33 -10.74 8.01
C SER A 359 -1.19 -10.70 8.15
N LEU A 360 -1.68 -10.04 9.21
CA LEU A 360 -3.09 -9.77 9.44
C LEU A 360 -3.33 -8.25 9.55
N SER A 361 -4.33 -7.74 8.84
CA SER A 361 -4.83 -6.37 9.04
C SER A 361 -5.54 -6.23 10.39
N ALA A 362 -5.66 -5.01 10.94
CA ALA A 362 -6.41 -4.76 12.17
C ALA A 362 -7.86 -5.26 12.14
N VAL A 363 -8.52 -5.19 10.97
CA VAL A 363 -9.88 -5.73 10.79
C VAL A 363 -9.87 -7.25 10.86
N ALA A 364 -8.89 -7.90 10.23
CA ALA A 364 -8.75 -9.36 10.26
C ALA A 364 -8.42 -9.87 11.67
N GLN A 365 -7.54 -9.17 12.42
CA GLN A 365 -7.29 -9.43 13.86
C GLN A 365 -8.60 -9.40 14.65
N ARG A 366 -9.37 -8.31 14.53
CA ARG A 366 -10.62 -8.13 15.27
C ARG A 366 -11.65 -9.21 14.93
N ILE A 367 -11.81 -9.55 13.65
CA ILE A 367 -12.75 -10.60 13.21
C ILE A 367 -12.32 -11.96 13.73
N LEU A 368 -11.03 -12.31 13.65
CA LEU A 368 -10.52 -13.59 14.15
C LEU A 368 -10.72 -13.73 15.65
N ARG A 369 -10.35 -12.70 16.43
CA ARG A 369 -10.56 -12.67 17.89
C ARG A 369 -12.03 -12.83 18.27
N GLU A 370 -12.93 -12.13 17.57
CA GLU A 370 -14.37 -12.25 17.80
C GLU A 370 -14.90 -13.66 17.47
N ASN A 371 -14.40 -14.29 16.39
CA ASN A 371 -14.76 -15.68 16.07
C ASN A 371 -14.26 -16.65 17.15
N ILE A 372 -13.03 -16.48 17.64
CA ILE A 372 -12.48 -17.30 18.74
C ILE A 372 -13.36 -17.17 19.99
N ARG A 373 -13.69 -15.93 20.38
CA ARG A 373 -14.53 -15.63 21.54
C ARG A 373 -15.90 -16.29 21.45
N ARG A 374 -16.56 -16.22 20.28
CA ARG A 374 -17.87 -16.85 20.04
C ARG A 374 -17.79 -18.38 20.10
N LEU A 375 -16.77 -18.97 19.51
CA LEU A 375 -16.58 -20.42 19.58
C LEU A 375 -16.36 -20.89 21.03
N HIS A 376 -15.64 -20.12 21.84
CA HIS A 376 -15.53 -20.40 23.27
C HIS A 376 -16.87 -20.27 24.02
N ALA A 377 -17.68 -19.25 23.69
CA ALA A 377 -19.03 -19.11 24.26
C ALA A 377 -19.93 -20.31 23.91
N ASP A 378 -19.75 -20.88 22.72
CA ASP A 378 -20.41 -22.13 22.29
C ASP A 378 -19.73 -23.39 22.85
N SER A 379 -18.88 -23.25 23.87
CA SER A 379 -18.15 -24.34 24.56
C SER A 379 -17.22 -25.17 23.66
N LYS A 380 -16.79 -24.61 22.52
CA LYS A 380 -15.80 -25.25 21.63
C LYS A 380 -14.38 -24.92 22.09
N LYS A 381 -13.48 -25.91 22.04
CA LYS A 381 -12.05 -25.69 22.24
C LYS A 381 -11.44 -25.10 20.97
N VAL A 382 -10.74 -23.96 21.06
CA VAL A 382 -10.11 -23.33 19.91
C VAL A 382 -8.59 -23.44 20.01
N PHE A 383 -7.97 -23.98 18.97
CA PHE A 383 -6.52 -24.08 18.82
C PHE A 383 -6.05 -23.18 17.68
N VAL A 384 -4.88 -22.55 17.83
CA VAL A 384 -4.30 -21.71 16.78
C VAL A 384 -2.88 -22.16 16.48
N VAL A 385 -2.61 -22.43 15.21
CA VAL A 385 -1.26 -22.70 14.68
C VAL A 385 -0.76 -21.46 13.98
N ASP A 386 0.09 -20.69 14.66
CA ASP A 386 0.60 -19.41 14.17
C ASP A 386 2.13 -19.29 14.35
N PRO A 387 2.92 -19.89 13.44
CA PRO A 387 4.37 -19.88 13.54
C PRO A 387 4.97 -18.48 13.35
N ALA A 388 4.29 -17.62 12.60
CA ALA A 388 4.73 -16.26 12.30
C ALA A 388 4.30 -15.24 13.38
N ARG A 389 3.53 -15.68 14.39
CA ARG A 389 2.98 -14.83 15.47
C ARG A 389 2.24 -13.61 14.92
N VAL A 390 1.46 -13.83 13.86
CA VAL A 390 0.70 -12.76 13.22
C VAL A 390 -0.58 -12.42 13.97
N LEU A 391 -1.14 -13.32 14.79
CA LEU A 391 -2.34 -13.08 15.61
C LEU A 391 -1.94 -12.49 16.97
N GLU A 392 -2.46 -11.30 17.27
CA GLU A 392 -2.23 -10.62 18.54
C GLU A 392 -3.29 -11.07 19.56
N VAL A 393 -2.90 -11.95 20.49
CA VAL A 393 -3.79 -12.52 21.52
C VAL A 393 -3.67 -11.85 22.89
N ASP A 394 -2.69 -10.97 23.08
CA ASP A 394 -2.43 -10.32 24.37
C ASP A 394 -3.56 -9.37 24.80
N GLU A 395 -4.32 -8.84 23.83
CA GLU A 395 -5.49 -7.99 24.06
C GLU A 395 -6.74 -8.79 24.47
N MET A 396 -6.69 -10.13 24.46
CA MET A 396 -7.82 -10.99 24.84
C MET A 396 -7.78 -11.31 26.33
N ALA A 397 -8.96 -11.45 26.94
CA ALA A 397 -9.06 -11.94 28.32
C ALA A 397 -8.52 -13.37 28.42
N GLU A 398 -7.90 -13.74 29.54
CA GLU A 398 -7.19 -15.01 29.70
C GLU A 398 -8.08 -16.24 29.44
N ASN A 399 -9.36 -16.15 29.81
CA ASN A 399 -10.38 -17.18 29.58
C ASN A 399 -10.91 -17.23 28.13
N GLU A 400 -10.59 -16.24 27.30
CA GLU A 400 -10.99 -16.16 25.89
C GLU A 400 -9.83 -16.51 24.94
N LYS A 401 -8.61 -16.66 25.46
CA LYS A 401 -7.43 -16.94 24.64
C LYS A 401 -7.51 -18.36 24.04
N PRO A 402 -7.16 -18.51 22.75
CA PRO A 402 -7.04 -19.83 22.15
C PRO A 402 -5.81 -20.57 22.69
N VAL A 403 -5.81 -21.89 22.53
CA VAL A 403 -4.62 -22.70 22.81
C VAL A 403 -3.64 -22.59 21.65
N MET A 404 -2.49 -21.96 21.88
CA MET A 404 -1.45 -21.83 20.86
C MET A 404 -0.67 -23.14 20.71
N VAL A 405 -0.55 -23.63 19.47
CA VAL A 405 0.14 -24.89 19.13
C VAL A 405 1.13 -24.68 18.00
N ARG A 406 2.21 -25.47 17.94
CA ARG A 406 3.22 -25.34 16.87
C ARG A 406 2.78 -26.07 15.62
N THR A 407 2.13 -27.21 15.80
CA THR A 407 1.63 -28.02 14.71
C THR A 407 0.19 -28.46 14.91
N VAL A 408 -0.46 -28.81 13.79
CA VAL A 408 -1.79 -29.42 13.87
C VAL A 408 -1.70 -30.81 14.52
N ASP A 409 -0.57 -31.51 14.39
CA ASP A 409 -0.36 -32.81 15.03
C ASP A 409 -0.29 -32.69 16.57
N ASP A 410 0.23 -31.57 17.09
CA ASP A 410 0.23 -31.27 18.53
C ASP A 410 -1.21 -31.18 19.08
N VAL A 411 -2.16 -30.70 18.27
CA VAL A 411 -3.58 -30.65 18.65
C VAL A 411 -4.12 -32.06 18.87
N MET A 412 -3.75 -33.00 17.99
CA MET A 412 -4.25 -34.38 18.08
C MET A 412 -3.78 -35.08 19.36
N ALA A 413 -2.55 -34.79 19.80
CA ALA A 413 -2.02 -35.25 21.07
C ALA A 413 -2.74 -34.63 22.28
N LEU A 414 -3.10 -33.34 22.22
CA LEU A 414 -3.79 -32.62 23.29
C LEU A 414 -5.27 -32.98 23.42
N VAL A 415 -5.92 -33.42 22.34
CA VAL A 415 -7.33 -33.81 22.32
C VAL A 415 -7.52 -35.30 22.71
N GLY A 416 -6.43 -36.06 22.89
CA GLY A 416 -6.48 -37.40 23.49
C GLY A 416 -6.77 -38.57 22.54
N ALA A 417 -6.56 -38.40 21.24
CA ALA A 417 -6.81 -39.45 20.25
C ALA A 417 -5.55 -40.28 19.94
N ARG A 418 -5.65 -41.62 19.99
CA ARG A 418 -4.71 -42.51 19.28
C ARG A 418 -5.13 -42.54 17.82
N ALA A 419 -4.21 -42.23 16.90
CA ALA A 419 -4.45 -42.33 15.47
C ALA A 419 -4.78 -43.79 15.09
N ALA A 420 -6.07 -44.10 14.94
CA ALA A 420 -6.47 -45.18 14.03
C ALA A 420 -6.19 -44.70 12.60
N ALA A 421 -5.67 -45.60 11.77
CA ALA A 421 -5.10 -45.32 10.46
C ALA A 421 -5.86 -44.24 9.67
N LEU A 422 -5.09 -43.28 9.13
CA LEU A 422 -5.55 -42.21 8.23
C LEU A 422 -6.41 -42.79 7.10
N SER A 423 -7.73 -42.79 7.29
CA SER A 423 -8.67 -42.69 6.18
C SER A 423 -8.80 -41.21 5.85
N LEU A 424 -8.06 -40.77 4.84
CA LEU A 424 -8.28 -39.48 4.16
C LEU A 424 -9.64 -39.53 3.44
N THR A 425 -10.73 -39.55 4.22
CA THR A 425 -12.07 -39.58 3.65
C THR A 425 -12.46 -38.16 3.24
N ARG A 426 -12.27 -37.91 1.94
CA ARG A 426 -12.73 -36.75 1.14
C ARG A 426 -12.23 -35.38 1.61
N ALA A 427 -11.26 -34.84 0.86
CA ALA A 427 -11.27 -33.41 0.57
C ALA A 427 -12.62 -33.10 -0.10
N ILE A 428 -13.55 -32.51 0.64
CA ILE A 428 -14.77 -31.97 0.03
C ILE A 428 -14.34 -30.64 -0.61
N GLU A 429 -13.97 -30.69 -1.89
CA GLU A 429 -14.12 -29.52 -2.75
C GLU A 429 -15.63 -29.21 -2.79
N VAL A 430 -16.04 -28.20 -2.03
CA VAL A 430 -17.41 -27.69 -2.10
C VAL A 430 -17.52 -26.93 -3.42
N HIS A 431 -17.83 -27.65 -4.49
CA HIS A 431 -18.41 -27.07 -5.69
C HIS A 431 -19.89 -26.82 -5.42
N LEU A 432 -20.23 -25.58 -5.07
CA LEU A 432 -21.57 -25.06 -5.27
C LEU A 432 -21.59 -24.33 -6.63
N PRO A 433 -22.69 -24.45 -7.40
CA PRO A 433 -22.81 -24.00 -8.79
C PRO A 433 -22.48 -22.53 -9.02
#